data_AF-A0A5E3WK04-F1
#
_entry.id   AF-A0A5E3WK04-F1
#
_cell.length_a   1.000
_cell.length_b   1.000
_cell.length_c   1.000
_cell.angle_alpha   90.00
_cell.angle_beta   90.00
_cell.angle_gamma   90.00
#
_symmetry.space_group_name_H-M   'P 1'
#
loop_
_entity.id
_entity.type
_entity.pdbx_description
1 polymer ?
#
loop_
_entity_poly.entity_id
_entity_poly.type
_entity_poly.pdbx_seq_one_letter_code
_entity_poly.pdbx_strand_id
1 'polypeptide(L)'
;MSSADPTYPLYPISCTLAAAMLLLTLLTSIIRQSWNLGVALLCFWLCLENVTYAVNTVLWADNADARLYVYCGIVTRLQLLCYVIKPMSTLIITRRLYLIASLQSVDLPSASQRRRNSILEWTAGLLIPIIVAGPLYYVVQPYRFQITRGFGCANPAEGSVLAILLVDIWGIVPPLLSVLVYYPRVVGTFVSHGRAVNEFLRSNGSVSRTNYMRILALASVDVVLTLPMGITFLVLQIFSKDESLPFYRGWSTVHAHWDIVHHVDTIDSRAGSAQAYFSHWASPVLAFTIFALFGMTAEARASYAKFLRAVVGRCRRTSPRTSKDNGRFQSDSIVFASRPQEYSPDSDPII
;
A
#
# COMPACT_ATOMS: atom_id res chain seq x y z
N MET A 1 27.09 -19.19 2.08
CA MET A 1 26.28 -19.31 3.31
C MET A 1 24.83 -19.42 2.85
N SER A 2 24.11 -20.46 3.27
CA SER A 2 22.70 -20.65 2.90
C SER A 2 21.83 -19.61 3.61
N SER A 3 20.81 -19.07 2.94
CA SER A 3 19.83 -18.19 3.57
C SER A 3 19.14 -18.90 4.74
N ALA A 4 18.89 -18.17 5.83
CA ALA A 4 18.20 -18.70 7.01
C ALA A 4 16.71 -18.96 6.73
N ASP A 5 16.11 -18.17 5.85
CA ASP A 5 14.73 -18.33 5.39
C ASP A 5 14.65 -19.28 4.17
N PRO A 6 13.90 -20.40 4.25
CA PRO A 6 13.67 -21.32 3.13
C PRO A 6 12.86 -20.70 1.98
N THR A 7 12.16 -19.59 2.22
CA THR A 7 11.41 -18.87 1.18
C THR A 7 12.26 -17.86 0.41
N TYR A 8 13.54 -17.69 0.77
CA TYR A 8 14.47 -16.88 -0.01
C TYR A 8 14.88 -17.59 -1.31
N PRO A 9 14.89 -16.92 -2.48
CA PRO A 9 14.63 -15.49 -2.72
C PRO A 9 13.16 -15.15 -3.10
N LEU A 10 12.25 -16.13 -3.08
CA LEU A 10 10.86 -15.97 -3.51
C LEU A 10 10.13 -14.86 -2.73
N TYR A 11 10.30 -14.79 -1.42
CA TYR A 11 9.63 -13.78 -0.58
C TYR A 11 10.05 -12.33 -0.92
N PRO A 12 11.35 -11.95 -0.94
CA PRO A 12 11.74 -10.59 -1.33
C PRO A 12 11.35 -10.25 -2.77
N ILE A 13 11.39 -11.21 -3.70
CA ILE A 13 10.90 -11.00 -5.08
C ILE A 13 9.39 -10.71 -5.06
N SER A 14 8.62 -11.46 -4.28
CA SER A 14 7.18 -11.25 -4.16
C SER A 14 6.86 -9.87 -3.57
N CYS A 15 7.57 -9.45 -2.52
CA CYS A 15 7.42 -8.13 -1.91
C CYS A 15 7.80 -6.98 -2.88
N THR A 16 8.89 -7.11 -3.64
CA THR A 16 9.27 -6.09 -4.62
C THR A 16 8.25 -5.96 -5.75
N LEU A 17 7.74 -7.08 -6.27
CA LEU A 17 6.66 -7.09 -7.26
C LEU A 17 5.37 -6.50 -6.69
N ALA A 18 4.98 -6.88 -5.47
CA ALA A 18 3.81 -6.35 -4.77
C ALA A 18 3.89 -4.82 -4.62
N ALA A 19 5.04 -4.28 -4.19
CA ALA A 19 5.25 -2.84 -4.08
C ALA A 19 5.14 -2.13 -5.44
N ALA A 20 5.76 -2.68 -6.49
CA ALA A 20 5.66 -2.11 -7.84
C ALA A 20 4.22 -2.10 -8.36
N MET A 21 3.47 -3.19 -8.15
CA MET A 21 2.07 -3.32 -8.55
C MET A 21 1.15 -2.34 -7.79
N LEU A 22 1.37 -2.16 -6.48
CA LEU A 22 0.62 -1.17 -5.69
C LEU A 22 0.94 0.25 -6.12
N LEU A 23 2.20 0.56 -6.41
CA LEU A 23 2.60 1.86 -6.94
C LEU A 23 1.88 2.17 -8.27
N LEU A 24 1.84 1.19 -9.20
CA LEU A 24 1.09 1.34 -10.45
C LEU A 24 -0.41 1.57 -10.20
N THR A 25 -1.01 0.87 -9.23
CA THR A 25 -2.42 1.03 -8.87
C THR A 25 -2.72 2.41 -8.29
N LEU A 26 -1.84 2.92 -7.42
CA LEU A 26 -1.93 4.26 -6.85
C LEU A 26 -1.82 5.34 -7.93
N LEU A 27 -0.81 5.23 -8.81
CA LEU A 27 -0.62 6.18 -9.91
C LEU A 27 -1.87 6.23 -10.82
N THR A 28 -2.46 5.08 -11.16
CA THR A 28 -3.71 5.07 -11.94
C THR A 28 -4.88 5.69 -11.20
N SER A 29 -4.99 5.46 -9.89
CA SER A 29 -6.06 6.03 -9.06
C SER A 29 -5.95 7.56 -9.00
N ILE A 30 -4.72 8.08 -8.87
CA ILE A 30 -4.43 9.52 -8.86
C ILE A 30 -4.78 10.15 -10.21
N ILE A 31 -4.29 9.58 -11.31
CA ILE A 31 -4.55 10.09 -12.67
C ILE A 31 -6.04 10.13 -12.99
N ARG A 32 -6.80 9.15 -12.48
CA ARG A 32 -8.24 9.02 -12.72
C ARG A 32 -9.09 9.80 -11.72
N GLN A 33 -8.50 10.41 -10.71
CA GLN A 33 -9.19 11.08 -9.60
C GLN A 33 -10.28 10.21 -8.94
N SER A 34 -10.11 8.88 -8.96
CA SER A 34 -11.07 7.93 -8.39
C SER A 34 -10.63 7.54 -6.98
N TRP A 35 -11.08 8.29 -5.97
CA TRP A 35 -10.62 8.15 -4.59
C TRP A 35 -11.61 7.35 -3.74
N ASN A 36 -11.24 6.12 -3.36
CA ASN A 36 -11.73 5.51 -2.14
C ASN A 36 -10.64 5.67 -1.09
N LEU A 37 -10.88 6.49 -0.07
CA LEU A 37 -9.86 6.83 0.95
C LEU A 37 -9.30 5.57 1.63
N GLY A 38 -10.15 4.62 2.01
CA GLY A 38 -9.71 3.38 2.65
C GLY A 38 -8.82 2.53 1.74
N VAL A 39 -9.19 2.38 0.46
CA VAL A 39 -8.36 1.65 -0.51
C VAL A 39 -7.05 2.38 -0.78
N ALA A 40 -7.09 3.71 -0.94
CA ALA A 40 -5.88 4.51 -1.20
C ALA A 40 -4.89 4.46 -0.03
N LEU A 41 -5.38 4.58 1.22
CA LEU A 41 -4.57 4.41 2.42
C LEU A 41 -3.95 3.01 2.47
N LEU A 42 -4.77 1.97 2.29
CA LEU A 42 -4.30 0.59 2.29
C LEU A 42 -3.20 0.35 1.24
N CYS A 43 -3.41 0.80 0.00
CA CYS A 43 -2.42 0.70 -1.07
C CYS A 43 -1.11 1.41 -0.74
N PHE A 44 -1.18 2.64 -0.22
CA PHE A 44 -0.01 3.45 0.09
C PHE A 44 0.85 2.79 1.18
N TRP A 45 0.22 2.40 2.29
CA TRP A 45 0.93 1.81 3.42
C TRP A 45 1.43 0.40 3.13
N LEU A 46 0.65 -0.45 2.45
CA LEU A 46 1.13 -1.76 2.00
C LEU A 46 2.29 -1.65 1.00
N CYS A 47 2.31 -0.63 0.15
CA CYS A 47 3.43 -0.41 -0.77
C CYS A 47 4.72 -0.18 0.02
N LEU A 48 4.69 0.71 1.02
CA LEU A 48 5.85 0.99 1.87
C LEU A 48 6.25 -0.24 2.68
N GLU A 49 5.29 -0.95 3.27
CA GLU A 49 5.54 -2.15 4.06
C GLU A 49 6.20 -3.28 3.24
N ASN A 50 5.75 -3.50 2.01
CA ASN A 50 6.39 -4.49 1.13
C ASN A 50 7.82 -4.08 0.74
N VAL A 51 8.09 -2.79 0.54
CA VAL A 51 9.47 -2.30 0.32
C VAL A 51 10.34 -2.59 1.54
N THR A 52 9.84 -2.34 2.76
CA THR A 52 10.63 -2.61 3.97
C THR A 52 10.86 -4.10 4.19
N TYR A 53 9.87 -4.98 3.92
CA TYR A 53 10.07 -6.43 4.00
C TYR A 53 11.08 -6.95 2.97
N ALA A 54 11.06 -6.43 1.74
CA ALA A 54 12.03 -6.81 0.72
C ALA A 54 13.46 -6.42 1.16
N VAL A 55 13.64 -5.19 1.65
CA VAL A 55 14.96 -4.73 2.13
C VAL A 55 15.41 -5.53 3.35
N ASN A 56 14.53 -5.77 4.33
CA ASN A 56 14.84 -6.55 5.52
C ASN A 56 15.35 -7.96 5.17
N THR A 57 14.61 -8.69 4.34
CA THR A 57 14.94 -10.08 4.01
C THR A 57 16.20 -10.21 3.14
N VAL A 58 16.53 -9.18 2.35
CA VAL A 58 17.79 -9.14 1.61
C VAL A 58 18.98 -8.82 2.54
N LEU A 59 18.85 -7.86 3.45
CA LEU A 59 19.95 -7.42 4.31
C LEU A 59 20.30 -8.44 5.41
N TRP A 60 19.29 -9.10 5.99
CA TRP A 60 19.44 -10.06 7.07
C TRP A 60 19.23 -11.51 6.61
N ALA A 61 19.47 -11.80 5.32
CA ALA A 61 19.21 -13.13 4.73
C ALA A 61 19.93 -14.28 5.46
N ASP A 62 21.16 -14.04 5.96
CA ASP A 62 22.03 -15.04 6.58
C ASP A 62 22.57 -14.65 7.96
N ASN A 63 22.23 -13.45 8.46
CA ASN A 63 22.79 -12.85 9.68
C ASN A 63 21.72 -12.10 10.49
N ALA A 64 22.06 -11.71 11.72
CA ALA A 64 21.22 -10.90 12.62
C ALA A 64 21.95 -9.64 13.10
N ASP A 65 22.91 -9.12 12.33
CA ASP A 65 23.81 -8.05 12.80
C ASP A 65 23.09 -6.71 12.92
N ALA A 66 23.35 -5.98 14.01
CA ALA A 66 22.84 -4.63 14.22
C ALA A 66 23.71 -3.59 13.47
N ARG A 67 23.47 -3.43 12.16
CA ARG A 67 24.20 -2.47 11.31
C ARG A 67 23.43 -1.17 11.04
N LEU A 68 22.11 -1.23 10.91
CA LEU A 68 21.28 -0.10 10.46
C LEU A 68 20.26 0.35 11.53
N TYR A 69 20.76 0.95 12.61
CA TYR A 69 19.95 1.37 13.76
C TYR A 69 18.81 2.35 13.42
N VAL A 70 19.11 3.39 12.63
CA VAL A 70 18.11 4.41 12.24
C VAL A 70 17.03 3.79 11.36
N TYR A 71 17.44 2.94 10.42
CA TYR A 71 16.53 2.22 9.53
C TYR A 71 15.59 1.31 10.33
N CYS A 72 16.13 0.45 11.21
CA CYS A 72 15.29 -0.41 12.04
C CYS A 72 14.33 0.40 12.90
N GLY A 73 14.76 1.52 13.49
CA GLY A 73 13.86 2.38 14.27
C GLY A 73 12.68 2.96 13.47
N ILE A 74 12.86 3.25 12.18
CA ILE A 74 11.78 3.73 11.30
C ILE A 74 10.90 2.57 10.82
N VAL A 75 11.53 1.48 10.37
CA VAL A 75 10.83 0.33 9.78
C VAL A 75 9.92 -0.37 10.77
N THR A 76 10.38 -0.54 12.01
CA THR A 76 9.60 -1.21 13.05
C THR A 76 8.31 -0.42 13.34
N ARG A 77 8.41 0.91 13.48
CA ARG A 77 7.24 1.80 13.61
C ARG A 77 6.32 1.76 12.40
N LEU A 78 6.87 1.73 11.19
CA LEU A 78 6.10 1.65 9.96
C LEU A 78 5.33 0.32 9.87
N GLN A 79 5.97 -0.81 10.19
CA GLN A 79 5.33 -2.12 10.22
C GLN A 79 4.20 -2.17 11.24
N LEU A 80 4.41 -1.62 12.43
CA LEU A 80 3.38 -1.58 13.47
C LEU A 80 2.21 -0.68 13.08
N LEU A 81 2.49 0.44 12.42
CA LEU A 81 1.46 1.30 11.84
C LEU A 81 0.66 0.54 10.76
N CYS A 82 1.33 -0.23 9.89
CA CYS A 82 0.68 -1.04 8.87
C CYS A 82 -0.17 -2.18 9.48
N TYR A 83 0.27 -2.77 10.59
CA TYR A 83 -0.51 -3.75 11.36
C TYR A 83 -1.88 -3.19 11.77
N VAL A 84 -1.95 -1.93 12.20
CA VAL A 84 -3.22 -1.28 12.57
C VAL A 84 -3.98 -0.76 11.34
N ILE A 85 -3.28 -0.27 10.31
CA ILE A 85 -3.93 0.31 9.13
C ILE A 85 -4.69 -0.70 8.30
N LYS A 86 -4.21 -1.95 8.14
CA LYS A 86 -4.92 -3.00 7.38
C LYS A 86 -6.37 -3.18 7.88
N PRO A 87 -6.60 -3.58 9.15
CA PRO A 87 -7.94 -3.77 9.70
C PRO A 87 -8.76 -2.47 9.74
N MET A 88 -8.13 -1.31 10.03
CA MET A 88 -8.83 -0.02 10.05
C MET A 88 -9.30 0.42 8.66
N SER A 89 -8.50 0.16 7.61
CA SER A 89 -8.87 0.43 6.22
C SER A 89 -10.08 -0.40 5.82
N THR A 90 -10.13 -1.66 6.23
CA THR A 90 -11.27 -2.54 6.01
C THR A 90 -12.53 -2.08 6.73
N LEU A 91 -12.40 -1.57 7.95
CA LEU A 91 -13.52 -0.95 8.67
C LEU A 91 -14.06 0.29 7.93
N ILE A 92 -13.16 1.14 7.42
CA ILE A 92 -13.54 2.33 6.64
C ILE A 92 -14.24 1.92 5.34
N ILE A 93 -13.69 0.93 4.63
CA ILE A 93 -14.23 0.43 3.36
C ILE A 93 -15.62 -0.17 3.58
N THR A 94 -15.78 -1.08 4.54
CA THR A 94 -17.06 -1.75 4.83
C THR A 94 -18.12 -0.77 5.30
N ARG A 95 -17.75 0.22 6.12
CA ARG A 95 -18.64 1.34 6.50
C ARG A 95 -19.08 2.16 5.29
N ARG A 96 -18.18 2.51 4.37
CA ARG A 96 -18.55 3.25 3.14
C ARG A 96 -19.46 2.43 2.23
N LEU A 97 -19.19 1.14 2.07
CA LEU A 97 -20.04 0.23 1.29
C LEU A 97 -21.46 0.17 1.87
N TYR A 98 -21.57 0.12 3.20
CA TYR A 98 -22.86 0.21 3.89
C TYR A 98 -23.55 1.55 3.63
N LEU A 99 -22.85 2.68 3.77
CA LEU A 99 -23.45 4.00 3.52
C LEU A 99 -23.93 4.15 2.07
N ILE A 100 -23.18 3.65 1.09
CA ILE A 100 -23.60 3.70 -0.33
C ILE A 100 -24.86 2.86 -0.53
N ALA A 101 -24.96 1.69 0.10
CA ALA A 101 -26.16 0.86 0.04
C ALA A 101 -27.35 1.52 0.77
N SER A 102 -27.12 2.17 1.92
CA SER A 102 -28.19 2.77 2.74
C SER A 102 -28.65 4.14 2.25
N LEU A 103 -27.81 4.93 1.57
CA LEU A 103 -28.18 6.24 1.00
C LEU A 103 -29.19 6.15 -0.15
N GLN A 104 -29.57 4.94 -0.56
CA GLN A 104 -30.74 4.72 -1.42
C GLN A 104 -32.05 4.72 -0.63
N SER A 105 -32.00 4.54 0.70
CA SER A 105 -33.17 4.49 1.59
C SER A 105 -33.41 5.79 2.38
N VAL A 106 -32.47 6.74 2.35
CA VAL A 106 -32.52 8.01 3.11
C VAL A 106 -31.86 9.13 2.30
N ASP A 107 -32.31 10.37 2.48
CA ASP A 107 -31.87 11.59 1.78
C ASP A 107 -30.35 11.75 1.56
N LEU A 108 -29.99 12.48 0.51
CA LEU A 108 -28.59 12.82 0.19
C LEU A 108 -27.88 13.48 1.38
N PRO A 109 -26.63 13.09 1.69
CA PRO A 109 -25.95 13.56 2.89
C PRO A 109 -25.66 15.05 2.81
N SER A 110 -26.05 15.78 3.86
CA SER A 110 -25.75 17.21 4.02
C SER A 110 -24.23 17.48 4.01
N ALA A 111 -23.83 18.71 3.71
CA ALA A 111 -22.41 19.11 3.73
C ALA A 111 -21.75 18.84 5.10
N SER A 112 -22.49 19.04 6.19
CA SER A 112 -22.05 18.71 7.55
C SER A 112 -21.80 17.22 7.72
N GLN A 113 -22.72 16.37 7.23
CA GLN A 113 -22.59 14.91 7.32
C GLN A 113 -21.41 14.39 6.48
N ARG A 114 -21.17 14.97 5.29
CA ARG A 114 -19.98 14.67 4.49
C ARG A 114 -18.69 15.02 5.25
N ARG A 115 -18.62 16.20 5.88
CA ARG A 115 -17.45 16.59 6.68
C ARG A 115 -17.23 15.66 7.87
N ARG A 116 -18.28 15.31 8.62
CA ARG A 116 -18.19 14.36 9.73
C ARG A 116 -17.71 12.99 9.28
N ASN A 117 -18.20 12.48 8.14
CA ASN A 117 -17.73 11.22 7.57
C ASN A 117 -16.24 11.27 7.21
N SER A 118 -15.79 12.33 6.54
CA SER A 118 -14.38 12.49 6.20
C SER A 118 -13.48 12.55 7.44
N ILE A 119 -13.88 13.28 8.50
CA ILE A 119 -13.13 13.34 9.75
C ILE A 119 -13.01 11.95 10.37
N LEU A 120 -14.12 11.20 10.48
CA LEU A 120 -14.09 9.85 11.04
C LEU A 120 -13.15 8.92 10.27
N GLU A 121 -13.12 9.01 8.95
CA GLU A 121 -12.26 8.17 8.11
C GLU A 121 -10.78 8.53 8.24
N TRP A 122 -10.43 9.82 8.30
CA TRP A 122 -9.05 10.24 8.54
C TRP A 122 -8.58 9.91 9.97
N THR A 123 -9.46 10.06 10.95
CA THR A 123 -9.17 9.66 12.33
C THR A 123 -8.93 8.16 12.42
N ALA A 124 -9.81 7.36 11.81
CA ALA A 124 -9.69 5.90 11.78
C ALA A 124 -8.48 5.41 10.98
N GLY A 125 -8.21 6.01 9.82
CA GLY A 125 -7.20 5.52 8.88
C GLY A 125 -5.80 6.08 9.08
N LEU A 126 -5.63 7.10 9.93
CA LEU A 126 -4.32 7.74 10.14
C LEU A 126 -4.05 8.06 11.61
N LEU A 127 -4.93 8.81 12.29
CA LEU A 127 -4.67 9.28 13.65
C LEU A 127 -4.55 8.11 14.65
N ILE A 128 -5.51 7.18 14.62
CA ILE A 128 -5.50 5.99 15.49
C ILE A 128 -4.24 5.15 15.26
N PRO A 129 -3.89 4.74 14.03
CA PRO A 129 -2.65 4.01 13.77
C PRO A 129 -1.38 4.70 14.29
N ILE A 130 -1.28 6.03 14.15
CA ILE A 130 -0.13 6.80 14.65
C ILE A 130 -0.06 6.78 16.18
N ILE A 131 -1.20 6.95 16.86
CA ILE A 131 -1.27 6.89 18.32
C ILE A 131 -0.91 5.48 18.84
N VAL A 132 -1.38 4.44 18.17
CA VAL A 132 -1.10 3.05 18.54
C VAL A 132 0.38 2.72 18.32
N ALA A 133 0.89 2.98 17.11
CA ALA A 133 2.26 2.62 16.75
C ALA A 133 3.33 3.51 17.42
N GLY A 134 2.95 4.68 17.92
CA GLY A 134 3.82 5.60 18.63
C GLY A 134 3.70 5.46 20.15
N PRO A 135 2.94 6.35 20.82
CA PRO A 135 2.90 6.45 22.27
C PRO A 135 2.35 5.21 22.96
N LEU A 136 1.29 4.57 22.46
CA LEU A 136 0.71 3.40 23.14
C LEU A 136 1.64 2.20 23.11
N TYR A 137 2.25 1.91 21.96
CA TYR A 137 3.25 0.85 21.87
C TYR A 137 4.49 1.14 22.72
N TYR A 138 4.93 2.40 22.83
CA TYR A 138 6.08 2.75 23.67
C TYR A 138 5.89 2.32 25.13
N VAL A 139 4.68 2.43 25.68
CA VAL A 139 4.37 2.00 27.06
C VAL A 139 4.71 0.52 27.30
N VAL A 140 4.57 -0.33 26.27
CA VAL A 140 4.72 -1.79 26.36
C VAL A 140 5.91 -2.29 25.55
N GLN A 141 6.84 -1.40 25.22
CA GLN A 141 8.00 -1.71 24.40
C GLN A 141 9.20 -2.11 25.27
N PRO A 142 9.58 -3.41 25.35
CA PRO A 142 10.73 -3.85 26.14
C PRO A 142 12.09 -3.48 25.55
N TYR A 143 12.19 -3.43 24.23
CA TYR A 143 13.43 -3.17 23.49
C TYR A 143 13.19 -2.17 22.37
N ARG A 144 14.20 -1.37 22.03
CA ARG A 144 14.13 -0.38 20.95
C ARG A 144 13.68 -1.01 19.64
N PHE A 145 14.24 -2.17 19.32
CA PHE A 145 13.80 -3.07 18.26
C PHE A 145 14.48 -4.43 18.47
N GLN A 146 13.95 -5.44 17.78
CA GLN A 146 14.59 -6.75 17.65
C GLN A 146 15.08 -6.95 16.22
N ILE A 147 16.15 -7.72 16.04
CA ILE A 147 16.56 -8.23 14.72
C ILE A 147 16.40 -9.75 14.74
N THR A 148 15.61 -10.26 13.80
CA THR A 148 15.40 -11.70 13.62
C THR A 148 16.15 -12.15 12.38
N ARG A 149 17.02 -13.15 12.53
CA ARG A 149 17.78 -13.72 11.41
C ARG A 149 16.83 -14.17 10.28
N GLY A 150 17.14 -13.82 9.05
CA GLY A 150 16.30 -14.10 7.86
C GLY A 150 15.15 -13.10 7.64
N PHE A 151 14.60 -12.48 8.67
CA PHE A 151 13.42 -11.60 8.60
C PHE A 151 13.72 -10.10 8.82
N GLY A 152 14.84 -9.77 9.47
CA GLY A 152 15.28 -8.40 9.74
C GLY A 152 14.62 -7.76 10.97
N CYS A 153 14.40 -6.45 10.92
CA CYS A 153 13.92 -5.66 12.06
C CYS A 153 12.47 -6.03 12.44
N ALA A 154 12.19 -6.14 13.75
CA ALA A 154 10.90 -6.49 14.32
C ALA A 154 10.55 -5.65 15.58
N ASN A 155 9.27 -5.71 15.96
CA ASN A 155 8.66 -4.96 17.07
C ASN A 155 8.30 -5.90 18.23
N PRO A 156 9.23 -6.25 19.13
CA PRO A 156 8.86 -7.05 20.29
C PRO A 156 7.99 -6.21 21.23
N ALA A 157 6.80 -6.71 21.58
CA ALA A 157 5.98 -6.16 22.65
C ALA A 157 6.15 -7.03 23.91
N GLU A 158 6.03 -6.41 25.09
CA GLU A 158 6.00 -7.16 26.34
C GLU A 158 4.77 -8.08 26.36
N GLY A 159 4.93 -9.36 26.72
CA GLY A 159 3.77 -10.23 26.91
C GLY A 159 3.08 -9.95 28.25
N SER A 160 2.11 -9.02 28.24
CA SER A 160 1.25 -8.60 29.33
C SER A 160 -0.18 -8.31 28.83
N VAL A 161 -1.17 -8.27 29.73
CA VAL A 161 -2.56 -7.92 29.36
C VAL A 161 -2.64 -6.49 28.80
N LEU A 162 -1.82 -5.58 29.33
CA LEU A 162 -1.77 -4.20 28.85
C LEU A 162 -1.31 -4.13 27.39
N ALA A 163 -0.31 -4.92 26.97
CA ALA A 163 0.13 -4.96 25.57
C ALA A 163 -0.99 -5.44 24.64
N ILE A 164 -1.75 -6.46 25.07
CA ILE A 164 -2.92 -6.95 24.33
C ILE A 164 -3.94 -5.83 24.12
N LEU A 165 -4.26 -5.08 25.18
CA LEU A 165 -5.24 -4.00 25.13
C LEU A 165 -4.78 -2.79 24.32
N LEU A 166 -3.48 -2.46 24.36
CA LEU A 166 -2.95 -1.28 23.69
C LEU A 166 -2.61 -1.52 22.22
N VAL A 167 -2.20 -2.74 21.86
CA VAL A 167 -1.60 -3.06 20.55
C VAL A 167 -2.35 -4.20 19.87
N ASP A 168 -2.45 -5.37 20.50
CA ASP A 168 -2.88 -6.58 19.79
C ASP A 168 -4.37 -6.55 19.42
N ILE A 169 -5.20 -5.91 20.24
CA ILE A 169 -6.66 -5.79 20.05
C ILE A 169 -7.03 -5.16 18.70
N TRP A 170 -6.17 -4.32 18.13
CA TRP A 170 -6.40 -3.64 16.86
C TRP A 170 -6.38 -4.59 15.65
N GLY A 171 -5.76 -5.76 15.78
CA GLY A 171 -5.85 -6.83 14.77
C GLY A 171 -7.18 -7.59 14.79
N ILE A 172 -7.99 -7.42 15.84
CA ILE A 172 -9.20 -8.22 16.07
C ILE A 172 -10.47 -7.36 16.05
N VAL A 173 -10.50 -6.27 16.81
CA VAL A 173 -11.72 -5.48 17.02
C VAL A 173 -12.24 -4.81 15.74
N PRO A 174 -11.44 -4.09 14.93
CA PRO A 174 -11.93 -3.51 13.70
C PRO A 174 -12.50 -4.52 12.69
N PRO A 175 -11.83 -5.66 12.36
CA PRO A 175 -12.39 -6.64 11.43
C PRO A 175 -13.60 -7.37 12.03
N LEU A 176 -13.64 -7.63 13.34
CA LEU A 176 -14.86 -8.13 13.99
C LEU A 176 -16.02 -7.16 13.84
N LEU A 177 -15.79 -5.86 14.05
CA LEU A 177 -16.82 -4.84 13.88
C LEU A 177 -17.34 -4.79 12.43
N SER A 178 -16.45 -4.95 11.45
CA SER A 178 -16.83 -5.13 10.05
C SER A 178 -17.75 -6.32 9.85
N VAL A 179 -17.38 -7.51 10.35
CA VAL A 179 -18.12 -8.77 10.21
C VAL A 179 -19.46 -8.76 10.93
N LEU A 180 -19.52 -8.22 12.15
CA LEU A 180 -20.71 -8.30 12.99
C LEU A 180 -21.73 -7.20 12.67
N VAL A 181 -21.27 -6.02 12.23
CA VAL A 181 -22.16 -4.86 12.03
C VAL A 181 -22.35 -4.52 10.56
N TYR A 182 -21.27 -4.38 9.79
CA TYR A 182 -21.37 -3.81 8.45
C TYR A 182 -21.71 -4.85 7.38
N TYR A 183 -21.10 -6.03 7.39
CA TYR A 183 -21.42 -7.08 6.41
C TYR A 183 -22.89 -7.51 6.44
N PRO A 184 -23.51 -7.82 7.60
CA PRO A 184 -24.91 -8.23 7.65
C PRO A 184 -25.84 -7.13 7.16
N ARG A 185 -25.51 -5.86 7.45
CA ARG A 185 -26.28 -4.71 6.95
C ARG A 185 -26.15 -4.52 5.45
N VAL A 186 -24.94 -4.66 4.89
CA VAL A 186 -24.73 -4.61 3.43
C VAL A 186 -25.55 -5.72 2.77
N VAL A 187 -25.42 -6.97 3.24
CA VAL A 187 -26.17 -8.12 2.70
C VAL A 187 -27.68 -7.90 2.84
N GLY A 188 -28.16 -7.48 4.02
CA GLY A 188 -29.58 -7.18 4.25
C GLY A 188 -30.12 -6.14 3.27
N THR A 189 -29.39 -5.06 3.02
CA THR A 189 -29.81 -4.06 2.03
C THR A 189 -29.84 -4.62 0.61
N PHE A 190 -28.88 -5.46 0.21
CA PHE A 190 -28.89 -6.13 -1.09
C PHE A 190 -30.02 -7.14 -1.24
N VAL A 191 -30.39 -7.86 -0.17
CA VAL A 191 -31.49 -8.82 -0.19
C VAL A 191 -32.83 -8.08 -0.29
N SER A 192 -33.04 -7.08 0.56
CA SER A 192 -34.32 -6.34 0.61
C SER A 192 -34.54 -5.41 -0.57
N HIS A 193 -33.47 -4.78 -1.09
CA HIS A 193 -33.57 -3.73 -2.12
C HIS A 193 -32.74 -4.06 -3.37
N GLY A 194 -32.39 -5.32 -3.60
CA GLY A 194 -31.42 -5.73 -4.63
C GLY A 194 -31.71 -5.24 -6.05
N ARG A 195 -32.99 -5.14 -6.43
CA ARG A 195 -33.40 -4.58 -7.73
C ARG A 195 -33.10 -3.07 -7.81
N ALA A 196 -33.52 -2.31 -6.80
CA ALA A 196 -33.28 -0.87 -6.70
C ALA A 196 -31.77 -0.55 -6.58
N VAL A 197 -31.03 -1.35 -5.81
CA VAL A 197 -29.57 -1.20 -5.66
C VAL A 197 -28.86 -1.45 -6.98
N ASN A 198 -29.23 -2.51 -7.70
CA ASN A 198 -28.65 -2.82 -8.99
C ASN A 198 -29.01 -1.78 -10.06
N GLU A 199 -30.22 -1.22 -10.01
CA GLU A 199 -30.64 -0.14 -10.90
C GLU A 199 -29.89 1.16 -10.61
N PHE A 200 -29.77 1.57 -9.35
CA PHE A 200 -29.01 2.76 -8.96
C PHE A 200 -27.52 2.64 -9.27
N LEU A 201 -26.90 1.49 -9.04
CA LEU A 201 -25.49 1.27 -9.40
C LEU A 201 -25.23 1.23 -10.91
N ARG A 202 -26.30 1.15 -11.72
CA ARG A 202 -26.26 1.26 -13.19
C ARG A 202 -26.58 2.68 -13.66
N SER A 203 -27.54 3.36 -13.03
CA SER A 203 -27.99 4.70 -13.43
C SER A 203 -27.10 5.82 -12.87
N ASN A 204 -26.51 5.62 -11.70
CA ASN A 204 -25.63 6.59 -11.08
C ASN A 204 -24.19 6.42 -11.63
N GLY A 205 -23.81 7.29 -12.55
CA GLY A 205 -22.49 7.28 -13.19
C GLY A 205 -21.30 7.51 -12.23
N SER A 206 -21.54 7.84 -10.97
CA SER A 206 -20.49 8.09 -9.97
C SER A 206 -19.84 6.81 -9.41
N VAL A 207 -20.56 5.69 -9.29
CA VAL A 207 -20.03 4.42 -8.74
C VAL A 207 -20.62 3.23 -9.52
N SER A 208 -19.81 2.58 -10.35
CA SER A 208 -20.25 1.39 -11.09
C SER A 208 -20.42 0.18 -10.17
N ARG A 209 -21.41 -0.68 -10.47
CA ARG A 209 -21.63 -1.96 -9.77
C ARG A 209 -20.35 -2.81 -9.68
N THR A 210 -19.57 -2.87 -10.76
CA THR A 210 -18.32 -3.63 -10.82
C THR A 210 -17.30 -3.10 -9.80
N ASN A 211 -17.17 -1.77 -9.67
CA ASN A 211 -16.27 -1.18 -8.68
C ASN A 211 -16.75 -1.43 -7.25
N TYR A 212 -18.07 -1.39 -7.01
CA TYR A 212 -18.64 -1.76 -5.70
C TYR A 212 -18.27 -3.20 -5.31
N MET A 213 -18.48 -4.17 -6.22
CA MET A 213 -18.15 -5.58 -5.95
C MET A 213 -16.65 -5.81 -5.76
N ARG A 214 -15.79 -5.12 -6.51
CA ARG A 214 -14.33 -5.18 -6.32
C ARG A 214 -13.92 -4.68 -4.94
N ILE A 215 -14.50 -3.58 -4.48
CA ILE A 215 -14.20 -3.02 -3.15
C ILE A 215 -14.70 -3.95 -2.04
N LEU A 216 -15.88 -4.55 -2.19
CA LEU A 216 -16.41 -5.57 -1.27
C LEU A 216 -15.53 -6.82 -1.22
N ALA A 217 -15.07 -7.30 -2.38
CA ALA A 217 -14.17 -8.45 -2.47
C ALA A 217 -12.83 -8.17 -1.77
N LEU A 218 -12.24 -6.99 -1.98
CA LEU A 218 -11.02 -6.57 -1.29
C LEU A 218 -11.20 -6.59 0.23
N ALA A 219 -12.26 -5.96 0.74
CA ALA A 219 -12.53 -5.94 2.17
C ALA A 219 -12.78 -7.35 2.73
N SER A 220 -13.35 -8.26 1.94
CA SER A 220 -13.62 -9.64 2.36
C SER A 220 -12.31 -10.44 2.48
N VAL A 221 -11.42 -10.31 1.48
CA VAL A 221 -10.09 -10.93 1.51
C VAL A 221 -9.28 -10.40 2.70
N ASP A 222 -9.28 -9.09 2.93
CA ASP A 222 -8.55 -8.51 4.06
C ASP A 222 -9.06 -9.03 5.42
N VAL A 223 -10.39 -9.12 5.64
CA VAL A 223 -10.94 -9.71 6.88
C VAL A 223 -10.50 -11.16 7.04
N VAL A 224 -10.57 -11.97 5.98
CA VAL A 224 -10.20 -13.39 6.02
C VAL A 224 -8.71 -13.58 6.32
N LEU A 225 -7.85 -12.63 5.94
CA LEU A 225 -6.43 -12.66 6.27
C LEU A 225 -6.15 -12.12 7.68
N THR A 226 -6.71 -10.97 8.04
CA THR A 226 -6.35 -10.22 9.26
C THR A 226 -6.99 -10.79 10.52
N LEU A 227 -8.27 -11.17 10.46
CA LEU A 227 -9.00 -11.61 11.66
C LEU A 227 -8.47 -12.95 12.21
N PRO A 228 -8.28 -14.03 11.41
CA PRO A 228 -7.70 -15.26 11.91
C PRO A 228 -6.26 -15.08 12.40
N MET A 229 -5.48 -14.21 11.74
CA MET A 229 -4.12 -13.88 12.16
C MET A 229 -4.09 -13.24 13.54
N GLY A 230 -4.95 -12.24 13.80
CA GLY A 230 -5.04 -11.57 15.09
C GLY A 230 -5.49 -12.52 16.20
N ILE A 231 -6.51 -13.36 15.93
CA ILE A 231 -6.98 -14.36 16.89
C ILE A 231 -5.88 -15.37 17.21
N THR A 232 -5.20 -15.90 16.18
CA THR A 232 -4.13 -16.90 16.38
C THR A 232 -2.96 -16.30 17.14
N PHE A 233 -2.57 -15.06 16.84
CA PHE A 233 -1.53 -14.34 17.59
C PHE A 233 -1.89 -14.24 19.08
N LEU A 234 -3.11 -13.80 19.39
CA LEU A 234 -3.59 -13.67 20.77
C LEU A 234 -3.62 -15.03 21.50
N VAL A 235 -4.14 -16.07 20.84
CA VAL A 235 -4.19 -17.43 21.39
C VAL A 235 -2.77 -17.92 21.70
N LEU A 236 -1.83 -17.78 20.76
CA LEU A 236 -0.43 -18.17 21.01
C LEU A 236 0.17 -17.37 22.16
N GLN A 237 -0.07 -16.07 22.25
CA GLN A 237 0.46 -15.24 23.33
C GLN A 237 -0.07 -15.65 24.72
N ILE A 238 -1.34 -16.10 24.79
CA ILE A 238 -1.98 -16.56 26.03
C ILE A 238 -1.53 -17.96 26.43
N PHE A 239 -1.52 -18.90 25.48
CA PHE A 239 -1.30 -20.31 25.77
C PHE A 239 0.15 -20.78 25.67
N SER A 240 1.07 -19.96 25.13
CA SER A 240 2.50 -20.34 25.04
C SER A 240 3.30 -20.05 26.30
N LYS A 241 2.67 -19.56 27.39
CA LYS A 241 3.35 -19.22 28.64
C LYS A 241 2.90 -20.15 29.76
N ASP A 242 3.87 -20.76 30.45
CA ASP A 242 3.63 -21.61 31.62
C ASP A 242 3.19 -20.80 32.85
N GLU A 243 3.49 -19.50 32.88
CA GLU A 243 3.09 -18.57 33.93
C GLU A 243 1.85 -17.75 33.54
N SER A 244 1.02 -17.41 34.54
CA SER A 244 -0.11 -16.51 34.37
C SER A 244 0.34 -15.16 33.79
N LEU A 245 -0.34 -14.69 32.74
CA LEU A 245 -0.08 -13.39 32.12
C LEU A 245 -0.26 -12.25 33.14
N PRO A 246 0.79 -11.49 33.48
CA PRO A 246 0.65 -10.34 34.35
C PRO A 246 -0.12 -9.22 33.63
N PHE A 247 -0.83 -8.40 34.39
CA PHE A 247 -1.52 -7.25 33.81
C PHE A 247 -0.53 -6.26 33.18
N TYR A 248 0.48 -5.86 33.95
CA TYR A 248 1.60 -5.01 33.52
C TYR A 248 2.75 -5.17 34.52
N ARG A 249 3.98 -5.39 34.05
CA ARG A 249 5.16 -5.57 34.94
C ARG A 249 5.72 -4.25 35.50
N GLY A 250 5.19 -3.11 35.08
CA GLY A 250 5.63 -1.78 35.52
C GLY A 250 6.64 -1.14 34.58
N TRP A 251 6.66 0.20 34.58
CA TRP A 251 7.48 0.99 33.64
C TRP A 251 8.97 0.70 33.74
N SER A 252 9.49 0.65 34.97
CA SER A 252 10.91 0.38 35.24
C SER A 252 11.33 -0.99 34.71
N THR A 253 10.49 -2.01 34.86
CA THR A 253 10.76 -3.37 34.38
C THR A 253 10.77 -3.45 32.86
N VAL A 254 9.75 -2.86 32.21
CA VAL A 254 9.64 -2.88 30.74
C VAL A 254 10.77 -2.10 30.10
N HIS A 255 11.13 -0.94 30.65
CA HIS A 255 12.14 -0.06 30.03
C HIS A 255 13.57 -0.29 30.54
N ALA A 256 13.82 -1.25 31.43
CA ALA A 256 15.13 -1.51 32.01
C ALA A 256 16.22 -1.72 30.95
N HIS A 257 15.88 -2.38 29.84
CA HIS A 257 16.79 -2.72 28.75
C HIS A 257 16.36 -2.11 27.41
N TRP A 258 15.60 -1.00 27.46
CA TRP A 258 14.99 -0.44 26.25
C TRP A 258 16.01 -0.08 25.17
N ASP A 259 17.20 0.42 25.54
CA ASP A 259 18.22 0.85 24.57
C ASP A 259 19.01 -0.34 23.95
N ILE A 260 18.79 -1.56 24.44
CA ILE A 260 19.47 -2.75 23.94
C ILE A 260 18.76 -3.28 22.69
N VAL A 261 19.55 -3.68 21.70
CA VAL A 261 19.05 -4.41 20.53
C VAL A 261 18.94 -5.89 20.87
N HIS A 262 17.74 -6.44 20.77
CA HIS A 262 17.50 -7.86 20.97
C HIS A 262 17.75 -8.63 19.66
N HIS A 263 18.48 -9.75 19.73
CA HIS A 263 18.82 -10.57 18.57
C HIS A 263 18.15 -11.94 18.70
N VAL A 264 17.51 -12.42 17.64
CA VAL A 264 16.85 -13.72 17.61
C VAL A 264 17.32 -14.50 16.39
N ASP A 265 18.02 -15.60 16.64
CA ASP A 265 18.57 -16.47 15.59
C ASP A 265 17.55 -17.46 15.03
N THR A 266 16.64 -17.95 15.87
CA THR A 266 15.60 -18.90 15.49
C THR A 266 14.29 -18.57 16.19
N ILE A 267 13.17 -18.83 15.51
CA ILE A 267 11.84 -18.77 16.15
C ILE A 267 11.59 -20.14 16.79
N ASP A 268 11.57 -20.17 18.12
CA ASP A 268 11.72 -21.41 18.90
C ASP A 268 10.51 -22.37 18.83
N SER A 269 9.38 -21.96 18.26
CA SER A 269 8.20 -22.83 18.12
C SER A 269 7.71 -22.95 16.66
N ARG A 270 7.21 -24.15 16.32
CA ARG A 270 6.57 -24.41 15.01
C ARG A 270 5.35 -23.51 14.80
N ALA A 271 4.55 -23.30 15.84
CA ALA A 271 3.37 -22.43 15.78
C ALA A 271 3.78 -20.95 15.61
N GLY A 272 4.79 -20.48 16.34
CA GLY A 272 5.35 -19.13 16.18
C GLY A 272 5.95 -18.91 14.80
N SER A 273 6.66 -19.90 14.26
CA SER A 273 7.19 -19.86 12.89
C SER A 273 6.06 -19.75 11.87
N ALA A 274 5.03 -20.61 11.98
CA ALA A 274 3.87 -20.56 11.07
C ALA A 274 3.15 -19.21 11.14
N GLN A 275 2.93 -18.67 12.33
CA GLN A 275 2.33 -17.36 12.54
C GLN A 275 3.19 -16.24 11.92
N ALA A 276 4.52 -16.29 12.09
CA ALA A 276 5.43 -15.33 11.50
C ALA A 276 5.35 -15.34 9.97
N TYR A 277 5.45 -16.52 9.34
CA TYR A 277 5.30 -16.61 7.88
C TYR A 277 3.93 -16.12 7.41
N PHE A 278 2.84 -16.49 8.09
CA PHE A 278 1.51 -16.02 7.74
C PHE A 278 1.39 -14.49 7.79
N SER A 279 1.94 -13.87 8.85
CA SER A 279 1.97 -12.41 9.00
C SER A 279 2.75 -11.71 7.89
N HIS A 280 3.92 -12.26 7.53
CA HIS A 280 4.78 -11.70 6.48
C HIS A 280 4.14 -11.83 5.09
N TRP A 281 3.55 -12.99 4.78
CA TRP A 281 2.93 -13.27 3.48
C TRP A 281 1.57 -12.60 3.27
N ALA A 282 0.87 -12.19 4.33
CA ALA A 282 -0.40 -11.49 4.19
C ALA A 282 -0.29 -10.17 3.41
N SER A 283 0.78 -9.41 3.61
CA SER A 283 1.02 -8.13 2.91
C SER A 283 1.17 -8.26 1.39
N PRO A 284 2.05 -9.14 0.85
CA PRO A 284 2.14 -9.35 -0.59
C PRO A 284 0.87 -9.99 -1.17
N VAL A 285 0.21 -10.92 -0.46
CA VAL A 285 -1.07 -11.52 -0.91
C VAL A 285 -2.15 -10.45 -1.08
N LEU A 286 -2.28 -9.56 -0.10
CA LEU A 286 -3.23 -8.46 -0.16
C LEU A 286 -2.89 -7.46 -1.29
N ALA A 287 -1.60 -7.17 -1.49
CA ALA A 287 -1.13 -6.33 -2.58
C ALA A 287 -1.46 -6.91 -3.96
N PHE A 288 -1.22 -8.21 -4.17
CA PHE A 288 -1.59 -8.89 -5.41
C PHE A 288 -3.10 -8.90 -5.63
N THR A 289 -3.88 -9.08 -4.56
CA THR A 289 -5.35 -9.01 -4.62
C THR A 289 -5.82 -7.62 -5.07
N ILE A 290 -5.25 -6.55 -4.49
CA ILE A 290 -5.55 -5.17 -4.88
C ILE A 290 -5.23 -4.94 -6.35
N PHE A 291 -4.04 -5.34 -6.80
CA PHE A 291 -3.66 -5.17 -8.20
C PHE A 291 -4.57 -5.97 -9.14
N ALA A 292 -4.96 -7.19 -8.76
CA ALA A 292 -5.88 -7.99 -9.54
C ALA A 292 -7.25 -7.32 -9.69
N LEU A 293 -7.77 -6.71 -8.62
CA LEU A 293 -9.07 -6.05 -8.62
C LEU A 293 -9.06 -4.68 -9.32
N PHE A 294 -8.01 -3.88 -9.13
CA PHE A 294 -7.97 -2.47 -9.55
C PHE A 294 -6.93 -2.16 -10.64
N GLY A 295 -5.78 -2.85 -10.64
CA GLY A 295 -4.70 -2.68 -11.62
C GLY A 295 -4.95 -3.39 -12.96
N MET A 296 -5.68 -4.51 -12.98
CA MET A 296 -5.94 -5.26 -14.23
C MET A 296 -7.18 -4.78 -15.01
N THR A 297 -7.79 -3.67 -14.60
CA THR A 297 -9.00 -3.13 -15.24
C THR A 297 -8.71 -2.63 -16.67
N ALA A 298 -9.71 -2.65 -17.55
CA ALA A 298 -9.54 -2.18 -18.94
C ALA A 298 -9.12 -0.70 -18.94
N GLU A 299 -9.69 0.07 -18.02
CA GLU A 299 -9.38 1.47 -17.79
C GLU A 299 -7.95 1.66 -17.27
N ALA A 300 -7.49 0.85 -16.31
CA ALA A 300 -6.11 0.91 -15.82
C ALA A 300 -5.10 0.55 -16.91
N ARG A 301 -5.37 -0.50 -17.70
CA ARG A 301 -4.54 -0.90 -18.85
C ARG A 301 -4.44 0.20 -19.90
N ALA A 302 -5.55 0.90 -20.19
CA ALA A 302 -5.54 2.05 -21.08
C ALA A 302 -4.67 3.20 -20.52
N SER A 303 -4.73 3.46 -19.21
CA SER A 303 -3.85 4.42 -18.54
C SER A 303 -2.37 4.03 -18.64
N TYR A 304 -2.03 2.75 -18.42
CA TYR A 304 -0.65 2.25 -18.57
C TYR A 304 -0.15 2.42 -20.01
N ALA A 305 -0.96 2.06 -21.00
CA ALA A 305 -0.61 2.22 -22.41
C ALA A 305 -0.44 3.70 -22.81
N LYS A 306 -1.23 4.61 -22.24
CA LYS A 306 -1.07 6.06 -22.46
C LYS A 306 0.24 6.56 -21.86
N PHE A 307 0.57 6.13 -20.64
CA PHE A 307 1.83 6.49 -19.98
C PHE A 307 3.05 5.96 -20.75
N LEU A 308 3.04 4.68 -21.13
CA LEU A 308 4.12 4.06 -21.92
C LEU A 308 4.32 4.78 -23.26
N ARG A 309 3.24 5.10 -23.97
CA ARG A 309 3.32 5.88 -25.22
C ARG A 309 3.91 7.27 -25.00
N ALA A 310 3.58 7.94 -23.89
CA ALA A 310 4.13 9.24 -23.56
C ALA A 310 5.64 9.17 -23.24
N VAL A 311 6.07 8.15 -22.49
CA VAL A 311 7.50 7.93 -22.17
C VAL A 311 8.29 7.60 -23.44
N VAL A 312 7.83 6.62 -24.23
CA VAL A 312 8.47 6.26 -25.51
C VAL A 312 8.51 7.45 -26.47
N GLY A 313 7.43 8.23 -26.53
CA GLY A 313 7.35 9.44 -27.36
C GLY A 313 8.32 10.54 -26.93
N ARG A 314 8.61 10.68 -25.62
CA ARG A 314 9.65 11.61 -25.12
C ARG A 314 11.05 11.09 -25.41
N CYS A 315 11.33 9.81 -25.16
CA CYS A 315 12.62 9.19 -25.47
C CYS A 315 12.98 9.26 -26.97
N ARG A 316 11.98 9.14 -27.86
CA ARG A 316 12.18 9.34 -29.31
C ARG A 316 12.44 10.79 -29.71
N ARG A 317 11.94 11.78 -28.96
CA ARG A 317 12.21 13.21 -29.21
C ARG A 317 13.56 13.67 -28.68
N THR A 318 14.09 13.00 -27.65
CA THR A 318 15.40 13.31 -27.06
C THR A 318 16.55 12.56 -27.71
N SER A 319 16.29 11.56 -28.56
CA SER A 319 17.32 11.00 -29.43
C SER A 319 17.59 12.02 -30.54
N PRO A 320 18.81 12.60 -30.65
CA PRO A 320 19.12 13.46 -31.77
C PRO A 320 18.89 12.66 -33.04
N ARG A 321 18.07 13.19 -33.96
CA ARG A 321 18.12 12.75 -35.35
C ARG A 321 19.57 12.94 -35.77
N THR A 322 20.32 11.85 -35.88
CA THR A 322 21.51 11.83 -36.72
C THR A 322 21.01 12.19 -38.10
N SER A 323 21.10 13.49 -38.43
CA SER A 323 20.97 13.97 -39.78
C SER A 323 22.09 13.27 -40.54
N LYS A 324 21.75 12.18 -41.22
CA LYS A 324 22.56 11.70 -42.34
C LYS A 324 22.46 12.80 -43.37
N ASP A 325 23.38 13.74 -43.26
CA ASP A 325 23.76 14.64 -44.32
C ASP A 325 24.31 13.76 -45.44
N ASN A 326 23.41 13.30 -46.31
CA ASN A 326 23.75 12.58 -47.52
C ASN A 326 24.25 13.66 -48.51
N GLY A 327 25.49 14.09 -48.30
CA GLY A 327 26.30 14.74 -49.33
C GLY A 327 26.49 13.79 -50.49
N ARG A 328 25.49 13.73 -51.37
CA ARG A 328 25.58 13.07 -52.66
C ARG A 328 26.09 14.12 -53.64
N PHE A 329 27.41 14.08 -53.85
CA PHE A 329 28.09 14.66 -54.99
C PHE A 329 27.28 14.39 -56.26
N GLN A 330 26.69 15.44 -56.84
CA GLN A 330 26.17 15.42 -58.19
C GLN A 330 27.16 16.23 -59.04
N SER A 331 27.92 15.50 -59.85
CA SER A 331 28.88 16.02 -60.81
C SER A 331 28.09 16.68 -61.95
N ASP A 332 27.81 17.98 -61.83
CA ASP A 332 27.21 18.73 -62.93
C ASP A 332 28.30 19.15 -63.92
N SER A 333 28.19 18.54 -65.09
CA SER A 333 28.93 18.82 -66.31
C SER A 333 28.76 20.27 -66.75
N ILE A 334 29.89 20.84 -67.15
CA ILE A 334 30.13 22.09 -67.86
C ILE A 334 29.02 22.45 -68.86
N VAL A 335 28.39 23.62 -68.68
CA VAL A 335 27.78 24.41 -69.76
C VAL A 335 28.18 25.86 -69.58
N PHE A 336 29.02 26.35 -70.49
CA PHE A 336 29.34 27.78 -70.65
C PHE A 336 28.16 28.47 -71.34
N ALA A 337 27.61 29.52 -70.71
CA ALA A 337 26.75 30.49 -71.37
C ALA A 337 27.12 31.91 -70.92
N SER A 338 27.32 32.76 -71.93
CA SER A 338 27.90 34.10 -71.93
C SER A 338 27.00 35.18 -71.33
N ARG A 339 27.62 36.15 -70.62
CA ARG A 339 27.04 37.41 -70.14
C ARG A 339 26.62 38.33 -71.30
N PRO A 340 25.56 39.12 -71.11
CA PRO A 340 25.54 40.50 -71.62
C PRO A 340 25.45 41.57 -70.51
N GLN A 341 26.12 42.67 -70.82
CA GLN A 341 26.36 43.95 -70.15
C GLN A 341 25.22 44.58 -69.33
N GLU A 342 25.61 45.15 -68.19
CA GLU A 342 24.86 46.16 -67.43
C GLU A 342 24.83 47.51 -68.18
N TYR A 343 23.65 48.14 -68.15
CA TYR A 343 23.36 49.48 -68.66
C TYR A 343 23.37 50.47 -67.48
N SER A 344 24.12 51.57 -67.61
CA SER A 344 24.17 52.68 -66.65
C SER A 344 23.21 53.79 -67.11
N PRO A 345 22.36 54.34 -66.22
CA PRO A 345 21.53 55.50 -66.54
C PRO A 345 22.24 56.80 -66.13
N ASP A 346 22.09 57.87 -66.92
CA ASP A 346 22.12 59.25 -66.42
C ASP A 346 21.55 60.23 -67.44
N SER A 347 20.45 60.87 -67.02
CA SER A 347 20.08 62.24 -67.38
C SER A 347 18.91 62.68 -66.48
N ASP A 348 19.22 63.23 -65.31
CA ASP A 348 18.97 64.63 -64.89
C ASP A 348 17.53 65.25 -65.00
N PRO A 349 17.21 66.35 -64.28
CA PRO A 349 17.19 66.54 -62.81
C PRO A 349 15.95 67.38 -62.33
N ILE A 350 15.97 67.83 -61.05
CA ILE A 350 15.25 69.01 -60.45
C ILE A 350 13.74 68.76 -60.14
N ILE A 351 13.20 68.79 -58.90
CA ILE A 351 13.43 69.51 -57.63
C ILE A 351 13.31 68.55 -56.44
#